data_AF-A0A1D6N249-F1
#
_entry.id   AF-A0A1D6N249-F1
#
_cell.length_a   1.000
_cell.length_b   1.000
_cell.length_c   1.000
_cell.angle_alpha   90.00
_cell.angle_beta   90.00
_cell.angle_gamma   90.00
#
_symmetry.space_group_name_H-M   'P 1'
#
loop_
_entity.id
_entity.type
_entity.pdbx_description
1 polymer ?
#
loop_
_entity_poly.entity_id
_entity_poly.type
_entity_poly.pdbx_seq_one_letter_code
_entity_poly.pdbx_strand_id
1 'polypeptide(L)'
;MDSGGGGKHFILLHGLAHGAWCWYKVVAQLRAAGHRATALDMAASGVHPARLHEVASFEDYSRPLLDAVAASPDSDRLVLFKRTIKPDFFMDSTTTIVNTEQGPRTALLFGPNLLASKLYDQCPAEDLELAKLLVRPGFQFMDDPTMKDETLLTDGNYGSVKRVFVVAKADRSSTEEMQRRMVELSPGADVEEVAGADHMAMLSKPTEQKVTMWMINKHGGKAPVQTKGPSIDRELCGSPRQREAMEVGGGEKHFVLVHGLCLGAWSWYKVATALESAGHRVTALDLAASGAHPARLQEVRSFEEYSRPLLDAVAAAPDGDRLVLVGHSHGGASLALAMERFPRKVAAAVFVDAAMPWVGKHIGVTTEGFMKKAASKGLLMDCQIVAITDGTGSEEGAGQRGTAIVMGPEFLKKCYKESPAEDLTLATLLVRPGNQFMDDPVMKDEALLTAANYGSVKKVFVVAKAAHGSSASAEEVQSWLAATNPGTEMQEIAGADHAVMNSKPRELCDVLVGIASRYD
;
A
#
# COMPACT_ATOMS: atom_id res chain seq x y z
N MET A 1 11.88 -21.33 34.74
CA MET A 1 11.65 -19.94 35.17
C MET A 1 12.08 -19.06 34.02
N ASP A 2 11.08 -18.62 33.27
CA ASP A 2 11.21 -17.89 32.00
C ASP A 2 11.56 -16.44 32.33
N SER A 3 12.73 -15.96 31.91
CA SER A 3 13.11 -14.56 32.08
C SER A 3 12.35 -13.73 31.05
N GLY A 4 11.24 -13.13 31.47
CA GLY A 4 10.31 -12.36 30.64
C GLY A 4 10.98 -11.30 29.77
N GLY A 5 10.74 -11.37 28.46
CA GLY A 5 11.25 -10.44 27.45
C GLY A 5 10.69 -9.02 27.62
N GLY A 6 11.58 -8.05 27.86
CA GLY A 6 11.28 -6.65 28.20
C GLY A 6 10.78 -5.75 27.05
N GLY A 7 10.01 -6.27 26.10
CA GLY A 7 9.46 -5.50 24.99
C GLY A 7 8.09 -4.87 25.31
N LYS A 8 7.95 -3.54 25.10
CA LYS A 8 6.66 -2.84 25.17
C LYS A 8 5.77 -3.08 23.95
N HIS A 9 4.49 -2.73 24.10
CA HIS A 9 3.52 -2.68 23.01
C HIS A 9 3.18 -1.23 22.65
N PHE A 10 3.39 -0.87 21.39
CA PHE A 10 3.02 0.41 20.81
C PHE A 10 1.76 0.26 19.95
N ILE A 11 0.76 1.11 20.21
CA ILE A 11 -0.41 1.28 19.36
C ILE A 11 -0.26 2.62 18.64
N LEU A 12 -0.26 2.59 17.31
CA LEU A 12 0.01 3.74 16.45
C LEU A 12 -1.25 4.10 15.66
N LEU A 13 -1.57 5.39 15.62
CA LEU A 13 -2.78 5.93 15.00
C LEU A 13 -2.41 6.95 13.94
N HIS A 14 -3.13 6.92 12.82
CA HIS A 14 -2.91 7.84 11.72
C HIS A 14 -3.72 9.14 11.88
N GLY A 15 -3.30 10.18 11.15
CA GLY A 15 -4.05 11.43 11.03
C GLY A 15 -5.16 11.34 9.97
N LEU A 16 -5.88 12.46 9.77
CA LEU A 16 -6.94 12.57 8.78
C LEU A 16 -6.48 12.11 7.38
N ALA A 17 -7.37 11.42 6.66
CA ALA A 17 -7.19 10.92 5.29
C ALA A 17 -6.10 9.85 5.09
N HIS A 18 -5.29 9.55 6.11
CA HIS A 18 -4.28 8.50 6.06
C HIS A 18 -4.85 7.18 6.59
N GLY A 19 -4.00 6.15 6.66
CA GLY A 19 -4.26 4.87 7.30
C GLY A 19 -3.04 4.42 8.10
N ALA A 20 -3.14 3.26 8.74
CA ALA A 20 -2.06 2.58 9.46
C ALA A 20 -0.75 2.50 8.68
N TRP A 21 -0.85 2.42 7.34
CA TRP A 21 0.28 2.39 6.41
C TRP A 21 1.28 3.52 6.61
N CYS A 22 0.90 4.71 7.10
CA CYS A 22 1.86 5.81 7.30
C CYS A 22 2.90 5.52 8.39
N TRP A 23 2.70 4.46 9.18
CA TRP A 23 3.62 4.04 10.23
C TRP A 23 4.55 2.90 9.81
N TYR A 24 4.52 2.44 8.55
CA TYR A 24 5.20 1.20 8.13
C TYR A 24 6.70 1.15 8.49
N LYS A 25 7.44 2.26 8.31
CA LYS A 25 8.86 2.35 8.69
C LYS A 25 9.07 2.26 10.21
N VAL A 26 8.27 2.98 10.99
CA VAL A 26 8.35 2.98 12.46
C VAL A 26 7.96 1.62 13.03
N VAL A 27 6.90 0.98 12.50
CA VAL A 27 6.49 -0.36 12.90
C VAL A 27 7.61 -1.37 12.63
N ALA A 28 8.25 -1.32 11.46
CA ALA A 28 9.36 -2.20 11.12
C ALA A 28 10.53 -2.03 12.11
N GLN A 29 10.87 -0.79 12.46
CA GLN A 29 11.93 -0.49 13.42
C GLN A 29 11.60 -0.93 14.85
N LEU A 30 10.38 -0.67 15.34
CA LEU A 30 9.95 -1.09 16.66
C LEU A 30 10.00 -2.62 16.80
N ARG A 31 9.56 -3.35 15.77
CA ARG A 31 9.65 -4.81 15.71
C ARG A 31 11.10 -5.29 15.70
N ALA A 32 11.96 -4.65 14.91
CA ALA A 32 13.40 -4.95 14.88
C ALA A 32 14.09 -4.70 16.23
N ALA A 33 13.60 -3.73 17.00
CA ALA A 33 14.05 -3.44 18.37
C ALA A 33 13.45 -4.39 19.44
N GLY A 34 12.65 -5.40 19.05
CA GLY A 34 12.06 -6.37 19.97
C GLY A 34 10.75 -5.91 20.63
N HIS A 35 10.12 -4.85 20.13
CA HIS A 35 8.83 -4.36 20.61
C HIS A 35 7.66 -4.91 19.80
N ARG A 36 6.49 -4.98 20.42
CA ARG A 36 5.23 -5.16 19.69
C ARG A 36 4.77 -3.81 19.16
N ALA A 37 4.38 -3.76 17.89
CA ALA A 37 3.84 -2.55 17.28
C ALA A 37 2.61 -2.90 16.43
N THR A 38 1.50 -2.23 16.74
CA THR A 38 0.21 -2.34 16.07
C THR A 38 -0.16 -0.96 15.54
N ALA A 39 -0.21 -0.80 14.23
CA ALA A 39 -0.81 0.38 13.61
C ALA A 39 -2.26 0.02 13.25
N LEU A 40 -3.21 0.91 13.58
CA LEU A 40 -4.64 0.66 13.40
C LEU A 40 -5.20 1.58 12.33
N ASP A 41 -6.04 1.03 11.46
CA ASP A 41 -6.93 1.82 10.62
C ASP A 41 -8.18 2.17 11.42
N MET A 42 -8.46 3.47 11.49
CA MET A 42 -9.73 3.98 12.02
C MET A 42 -10.85 3.68 11.03
N ALA A 43 -12.12 3.78 11.47
CA ALA A 43 -13.22 3.40 10.59
C ALA A 43 -13.21 4.22 9.29
N ALA A 44 -13.39 3.52 8.16
CA ALA A 44 -13.31 4.05 6.79
C ALA A 44 -11.96 4.65 6.36
N SER A 45 -10.90 4.41 7.13
CA SER A 45 -9.53 4.82 6.81
C SER A 45 -8.67 3.63 6.36
N GLY A 46 -7.55 3.89 5.67
CA GLY A 46 -6.66 2.85 5.15
C GLY A 46 -7.40 1.73 4.42
N VAL A 47 -7.22 0.48 4.85
CA VAL A 47 -7.90 -0.70 4.27
C VAL A 47 -9.12 -1.15 5.10
N HIS A 48 -9.57 -0.36 6.08
CA HIS A 48 -10.75 -0.65 6.87
C HIS A 48 -12.00 -0.80 5.97
N PRO A 49 -12.84 -1.84 6.19
CA PRO A 49 -13.96 -2.16 5.29
C PRO A 49 -15.15 -1.21 5.41
N ALA A 50 -15.30 -0.49 6.52
CA ALA A 50 -16.36 0.52 6.69
C ALA A 50 -16.28 1.61 5.61
N ARG A 51 -17.45 2.14 5.23
CA ARG A 51 -17.57 3.26 4.28
C ARG A 51 -17.89 4.55 5.02
N LEU A 52 -17.55 5.69 4.43
CA LEU A 52 -17.76 6.99 5.07
C LEU A 52 -19.21 7.23 5.50
N HIS A 53 -20.21 6.83 4.71
CA HIS A 53 -21.61 7.01 5.09
C HIS A 53 -22.05 6.16 6.30
N GLU A 54 -21.29 5.10 6.61
CA GLU A 54 -21.52 4.21 7.75
C GLU A 54 -20.85 4.75 9.03
N VAL A 55 -19.98 5.76 8.93
CA VAL A 55 -19.30 6.38 10.08
C VAL A 55 -20.08 7.61 10.50
N ALA A 56 -21.04 7.42 11.41
CA ALA A 56 -21.98 8.47 11.78
C ALA A 56 -21.41 9.47 12.79
N SER A 57 -20.52 9.04 13.68
CA SER A 57 -19.96 9.85 14.77
C SER A 57 -18.45 9.71 14.95
N PHE A 58 -17.85 10.58 15.78
CA PHE A 58 -16.43 10.46 16.15
C PHE A 58 -16.16 9.18 16.96
N GLU A 59 -17.14 8.70 17.72
CA GLU A 59 -17.03 7.42 18.43
C GLU A 59 -16.99 6.24 17.46
N ASP A 60 -17.84 6.23 16.42
CA ASP A 60 -17.81 5.19 15.37
C ASP A 60 -16.47 5.18 14.63
N TYR A 61 -15.93 6.37 14.33
CA TYR A 61 -14.59 6.52 13.77
C TYR A 61 -13.52 5.92 14.68
N SER A 62 -13.67 6.13 16.00
CA SER A 62 -12.72 5.73 17.02
C SER A 62 -12.86 4.29 17.51
N ARG A 63 -13.92 3.58 17.10
CA ARG A 63 -14.23 2.22 17.57
C ARG A 63 -13.04 1.25 17.44
N PRO A 64 -12.30 1.17 16.31
CA PRO A 64 -11.17 0.24 16.20
C PRO A 64 -10.10 0.44 17.28
N LEU A 65 -9.85 1.70 17.67
CA LEU A 65 -8.94 2.03 18.76
C LEU A 65 -9.52 1.64 20.12
N LEU A 66 -10.78 1.99 20.39
CA LEU A 66 -11.44 1.68 21.66
C LEU A 66 -11.45 0.16 21.92
N ASP A 67 -11.74 -0.64 20.89
CA ASP A 67 -11.76 -2.10 20.97
C ASP A 67 -10.34 -2.66 21.20
N ALA A 68 -9.33 -2.15 20.49
CA ALA A 68 -7.93 -2.57 20.66
C ALA A 68 -7.38 -2.24 22.06
N VAL A 69 -7.75 -1.07 22.60
CA VAL A 69 -7.44 -0.65 23.95
C VAL A 69 -8.14 -1.59 24.94
N ALA A 70 -9.46 -1.82 24.81
CA ALA A 70 -10.22 -2.70 25.71
C ALA A 70 -9.73 -4.17 25.73
N ALA A 71 -9.19 -4.66 24.61
CA ALA A 71 -8.64 -6.02 24.50
C ALA A 71 -7.22 -6.18 25.09
N SER A 72 -6.55 -5.10 25.48
CA SER A 72 -5.24 -5.12 26.13
C SER A 72 -5.39 -5.29 27.66
N PRO A 73 -4.59 -6.15 28.33
CA PRO A 73 -4.71 -6.40 29.79
C PRO A 73 -4.47 -5.19 30.68
N ASP A 74 -3.89 -4.11 30.13
CA ASP A 74 -3.70 -2.83 30.78
C ASP A 74 -4.13 -1.75 29.79
N SER A 75 -5.26 -1.09 30.05
CA SER A 75 -5.68 0.00 29.19
C SER A 75 -6.55 1.03 29.89
N ASP A 76 -6.08 2.27 29.87
CA ASP A 76 -6.90 3.46 30.08
C ASP A 76 -6.35 4.65 29.26
N ARG A 77 -7.20 5.14 28.34
CA ARG A 77 -7.61 6.54 28.06
C ARG A 77 -6.73 7.50 27.22
N LEU A 78 -7.41 8.28 26.35
CA LEU A 78 -6.97 9.16 25.23
C LEU A 78 -7.99 10.30 25.02
N VAL A 79 -7.62 11.55 24.61
CA VAL A 79 -8.41 12.52 23.76
C VAL A 79 -7.53 13.67 23.14
N LEU A 80 -8.10 14.39 22.16
CA LEU A 80 -7.61 15.33 21.13
C LEU A 80 -8.15 16.80 21.23
N PHE A 81 -7.72 17.68 20.30
CA PHE A 81 -7.77 19.17 20.30
C PHE A 81 -8.41 19.79 19.02
N LYS A 82 -8.79 21.09 19.02
CA LYS A 82 -9.45 21.83 17.91
C LYS A 82 -8.60 23.00 17.35
N ARG A 83 -8.41 23.05 16.03
CA ARG A 83 -7.55 24.01 15.29
C ARG A 83 -8.34 24.99 14.41
N THR A 84 -7.87 26.23 14.26
CA THR A 84 -8.35 27.20 13.25
C THR A 84 -7.49 27.11 11.98
N ILE A 85 -8.11 26.82 10.82
CA ILE A 85 -7.44 26.60 9.53
C ILE A 85 -7.81 27.74 8.56
N LYS A 86 -6.82 28.31 7.85
CA LYS A 86 -7.05 29.34 6.82
C LYS A 86 -7.60 28.69 5.52
N PRO A 87 -8.45 29.36 4.73
CA PRO A 87 -9.03 28.79 3.50
C PRO A 87 -7.99 28.24 2.51
N ASP A 88 -6.89 28.97 2.26
CA ASP A 88 -5.82 28.56 1.33
C ASP A 88 -4.96 27.39 1.85
N PHE A 89 -5.26 26.88 3.05
CA PHE A 89 -4.52 25.78 3.62
C PHE A 89 -4.62 24.53 2.75
N PHE A 90 -5.81 24.24 2.23
CA PHE A 90 -6.17 22.97 1.60
C PHE A 90 -5.77 22.83 0.13
N MET A 91 -5.33 23.90 -0.53
CA MET A 91 -4.81 23.88 -1.90
C MET A 91 -5.74 23.16 -2.90
N ASP A 92 -5.31 22.02 -3.45
CA ASP A 92 -6.04 21.20 -4.42
C ASP A 92 -6.84 20.06 -3.78
N SER A 93 -7.02 20.09 -2.46
CA SER A 93 -7.86 19.13 -1.75
C SER A 93 -9.33 19.32 -2.09
N THR A 94 -10.07 18.22 -2.10
CA THR A 94 -11.48 18.21 -2.45
C THR A 94 -12.35 17.90 -1.24
N THR A 95 -13.52 18.51 -1.19
CA THR A 95 -14.52 18.26 -0.15
C THR A 95 -15.77 17.66 -0.76
N THR A 96 -16.30 16.62 -0.12
CA THR A 96 -17.54 15.94 -0.56
C THR A 96 -18.51 15.87 0.61
N ILE A 97 -19.77 16.21 0.36
CA ILE A 97 -20.84 16.01 1.35
C ILE A 97 -21.26 14.54 1.31
N VAL A 98 -21.17 13.86 2.45
CA VAL A 98 -21.58 12.48 2.63
C VAL A 98 -22.75 12.45 3.60
N ASN A 99 -23.87 11.85 3.18
CA ASN A 99 -25.02 11.66 4.05
C ASN A 99 -24.78 10.46 4.96
N THR A 100 -24.73 10.69 6.28
CA THR A 100 -24.70 9.64 7.30
C THR A 100 -26.06 9.56 8.01
N GLU A 101 -26.24 8.57 8.87
CA GLU A 101 -27.45 8.45 9.69
C GLU A 101 -27.68 9.66 10.62
N GLN A 102 -26.60 10.36 11.01
CA GLN A 102 -26.66 11.59 11.82
C GLN A 102 -26.77 12.88 10.96
N GLY A 103 -26.90 12.74 9.65
CA GLY A 103 -27.03 13.84 8.70
C GLY A 103 -25.82 14.04 7.78
N PRO A 104 -25.84 15.07 6.93
CA PRO A 104 -24.75 15.35 6.00
C PRO A 104 -23.48 15.79 6.75
N ARG A 105 -22.34 15.19 6.40
CA ARG A 105 -21.01 15.54 6.92
C ARG A 105 -20.05 15.82 5.76
N THR A 106 -19.13 16.76 5.95
CA THR A 106 -18.12 17.10 4.94
C THR A 106 -16.89 16.19 5.09
N ALA A 107 -16.67 15.32 4.11
CA ALA A 107 -15.42 14.57 3.96
C ALA A 107 -14.39 15.38 3.19
N LEU A 108 -13.14 15.30 3.61
CA LEU A 108 -12.00 15.96 2.98
C LEU A 108 -11.03 14.91 2.43
N LEU A 109 -10.66 15.05 1.16
CA LEU A 109 -9.59 14.28 0.53
C LEU A 109 -8.42 15.22 0.23
N PHE A 110 -7.24 14.89 0.74
CA PHE A 110 -6.04 15.68 0.50
C PHE A 110 -5.58 15.59 -0.96
N GLY A 111 -5.36 16.76 -1.57
CA GLY A 111 -4.86 16.86 -2.93
C GLY A 111 -3.34 16.69 -3.02
N PRO A 112 -2.81 16.24 -4.18
CA PRO A 112 -1.38 15.96 -4.35
C PRO A 112 -0.48 17.18 -4.08
N ASN A 113 -0.90 18.41 -4.40
CA ASN A 113 -0.10 19.61 -4.12
C ASN A 113 -0.08 19.93 -2.63
N LEU A 114 -1.19 19.72 -1.90
CA LEU A 114 -1.19 19.80 -0.44
C LEU A 114 -0.21 18.79 0.17
N LEU A 115 -0.29 17.53 -0.26
CA LEU A 115 0.59 16.47 0.21
C LEU A 115 2.06 16.84 -0.01
N ALA A 116 2.43 17.18 -1.25
CA ALA A 116 3.81 17.46 -1.62
C ALA A 116 4.39 18.72 -0.97
N SER A 117 3.60 19.79 -0.82
CA SER A 117 4.13 21.09 -0.39
C SER A 117 4.06 21.33 1.12
N LYS A 118 3.19 20.62 1.84
CA LYS A 118 2.94 20.86 3.27
C LYS A 118 3.07 19.65 4.17
N LEU A 119 2.80 18.44 3.67
CA LEU A 119 2.79 17.25 4.51
C LEU A 119 4.06 16.40 4.34
N TYR A 120 4.54 16.26 3.11
CA TYR A 120 5.62 15.36 2.70
C TYR A 120 6.85 16.08 2.13
N ASP A 121 7.02 17.40 2.38
CA ASP A 121 8.07 18.19 1.72
C ASP A 121 9.51 17.81 2.13
N GLN A 122 9.67 17.06 3.22
CA GLN A 122 10.94 16.49 3.67
C GLN A 122 10.97 14.95 3.57
N CYS A 123 9.91 14.33 3.05
CA CYS A 123 9.84 12.89 2.85
C CYS A 123 10.55 12.46 1.54
N PRO A 124 11.07 11.22 1.48
CA PRO A 124 11.43 10.59 0.21
C PRO A 124 10.29 10.65 -0.81
N ALA A 125 10.63 10.82 -2.09
CA ALA A 125 9.64 10.87 -3.19
C ALA A 125 8.74 9.62 -3.22
N GLU A 126 9.30 8.46 -2.88
CA GLU A 126 8.58 7.19 -2.78
C GLU A 126 7.43 7.26 -1.74
N ASP A 127 7.64 7.91 -0.59
CA ASP A 127 6.61 8.03 0.44
C ASP A 127 5.48 8.99 0.02
N LEU A 128 5.83 10.07 -0.70
CA LEU A 128 4.83 10.96 -1.29
C LEU A 128 4.00 10.22 -2.34
N GLU A 129 4.63 9.40 -3.18
CA GLU A 129 3.93 8.62 -4.19
C GLU A 129 3.01 7.56 -3.56
N LEU A 130 3.51 6.87 -2.53
CA LEU A 130 2.70 5.96 -1.73
C LEU A 130 1.47 6.67 -1.12
N ALA A 131 1.63 7.90 -0.64
CA ALA A 131 0.54 8.68 -0.08
C ALA A 131 -0.52 9.03 -1.13
N LYS A 132 -0.11 9.48 -2.33
CA LYS A 132 -1.06 9.76 -3.44
C LYS A 132 -1.91 8.53 -3.80
N LEU A 133 -1.33 7.33 -3.68
CA LEU A 133 -2.02 6.06 -3.96
C LEU A 133 -2.96 5.60 -2.84
N LEU A 134 -2.81 6.10 -1.61
CA LEU A 134 -3.47 5.53 -0.42
C LEU A 134 -4.35 6.50 0.37
N VAL A 135 -4.24 7.81 0.19
CA VAL A 135 -5.10 8.74 0.92
C VAL A 135 -6.56 8.55 0.54
N ARG A 136 -7.43 8.59 1.55
CA ARG A 136 -8.90 8.43 1.39
C ARG A 136 -9.61 9.65 1.97
N PRO A 137 -10.82 9.99 1.51
CA PRO A 137 -11.56 11.07 2.13
C PRO A 137 -11.87 10.73 3.60
N GLY A 138 -11.81 11.71 4.50
CA GLY A 138 -12.08 11.53 5.93
C GLY A 138 -12.86 12.68 6.55
N PHE A 139 -13.54 12.43 7.65
CA PHE A 139 -14.28 13.46 8.40
C PHE A 139 -13.40 14.10 9.49
N GLN A 140 -13.57 15.40 9.70
CA GLN A 140 -12.91 16.12 10.79
C GLN A 140 -13.70 16.10 12.10
N PHE A 141 -14.98 15.70 12.07
CA PHE A 141 -15.88 15.62 13.23
C PHE A 141 -15.97 16.91 14.08
N MET A 142 -15.68 18.08 13.51
CA MET A 142 -15.66 19.37 14.23
C MET A 142 -16.99 19.74 14.89
N ASP A 143 -18.10 19.20 14.37
CA ASP A 143 -19.45 19.42 14.87
C ASP A 143 -20.00 18.30 15.75
N ASP A 144 -19.23 17.23 15.93
CA ASP A 144 -19.64 16.06 16.70
C ASP A 144 -19.80 16.39 18.20
N PRO A 145 -20.84 15.89 18.89
CA PRO A 145 -21.05 16.17 20.31
C PRO A 145 -19.86 15.79 21.18
N THR A 146 -19.21 14.65 20.92
CA THR A 146 -18.03 14.20 21.68
C THR A 146 -16.87 15.17 21.54
N MET A 147 -16.69 15.77 20.36
CA MET A 147 -15.63 16.76 20.10
C MET A 147 -15.93 18.14 20.70
N LYS A 148 -17.18 18.40 21.10
CA LYS A 148 -17.64 19.67 21.70
C LYS A 148 -17.86 19.57 23.22
N ASP A 149 -17.75 18.37 23.79
CA ASP A 149 -17.94 18.15 25.22
C ASP A 149 -16.73 18.62 26.03
N GLU A 150 -16.84 19.82 26.62
CA GLU A 150 -15.80 20.41 27.48
C GLU A 150 -15.59 19.62 28.79
N THR A 151 -16.53 18.74 29.18
CA THR A 151 -16.44 17.94 30.41
C THR A 151 -15.75 16.59 30.22
N LEU A 152 -15.53 16.20 28.96
CA LEU A 152 -14.95 14.91 28.62
C LEU A 152 -13.52 14.74 29.17
N LEU A 153 -12.74 15.83 29.19
CA LEU A 153 -11.34 15.81 29.64
C LEU A 153 -11.26 16.20 31.10
N THR A 154 -10.87 15.26 31.95
CA THR A 154 -10.69 15.51 33.39
C THR A 154 -9.25 15.24 33.83
N ASP A 155 -8.82 15.91 34.89
CA ASP A 155 -7.50 15.69 35.48
C ASP A 155 -7.29 14.25 35.95
N GLY A 156 -8.34 13.62 36.49
CA GLY A 156 -8.30 12.22 36.94
C GLY A 156 -8.13 11.22 35.79
N ASN A 157 -8.63 11.55 34.59
CA ASN A 157 -8.54 10.70 33.41
C ASN A 157 -7.42 11.18 32.47
N TYR A 158 -7.69 12.19 31.66
CA TYR A 158 -6.73 12.70 30.67
C TYR A 158 -5.46 13.28 31.33
N GLY A 159 -5.61 14.01 32.43
CA GLY A 159 -4.49 14.64 33.13
C GLY A 159 -3.54 13.65 33.82
N SER A 160 -4.02 12.44 34.17
CA SER A 160 -3.22 11.41 34.85
C SER A 160 -2.28 10.65 33.91
N VAL A 161 -2.52 10.72 32.59
CA VAL A 161 -1.68 10.08 31.58
C VAL A 161 -0.45 10.94 31.30
N LYS A 162 0.74 10.30 31.30
CA LYS A 162 1.97 10.93 30.82
C LYS A 162 1.85 11.20 29.33
N ARG A 163 1.84 12.48 28.98
CA ARG A 163 1.67 12.96 27.60
C ARG A 163 2.98 13.50 27.09
N VAL A 164 3.25 13.23 25.82
CA VAL A 164 4.40 13.79 25.12
C VAL A 164 3.95 14.37 23.79
N PHE A 165 4.44 15.55 23.48
CA PHE A 165 4.24 16.23 22.23
C PHE A 165 5.55 16.23 21.43
N VAL A 166 5.50 15.75 20.19
CA VAL A 166 6.64 15.80 19.27
C VAL A 166 6.49 17.02 18.36
N VAL A 167 7.42 17.96 18.49
CA VAL A 167 7.49 19.17 17.66
C VAL A 167 8.29 18.87 16.40
N ALA A 168 7.62 18.87 15.25
CA ALA A 168 8.23 18.75 13.94
C ALA A 168 8.66 20.13 13.43
N LYS A 169 9.97 20.42 13.46
CA LYS A 169 10.48 21.78 13.25
C LYS A 169 10.40 22.30 11.81
N ALA A 170 10.23 21.41 10.84
CA ALA A 170 10.03 21.77 9.45
C ALA A 170 8.57 21.58 8.99
N ASP A 171 7.63 21.34 9.91
CA ASP A 171 6.22 21.18 9.57
C ASP A 171 5.63 22.50 9.02
N ARG A 172 5.29 22.47 7.73
CA ARG A 172 4.65 23.57 7.00
C ARG A 172 3.12 23.53 7.09
N SER A 173 2.56 22.40 7.49
CA SER A 173 1.15 22.26 7.82
C SER A 173 0.86 22.89 9.16
N SER A 174 1.54 22.48 10.23
CA SER A 174 1.41 23.06 11.58
C SER A 174 2.72 23.74 11.97
N THR A 175 2.80 25.05 11.79
CA THR A 175 4.02 25.83 12.12
C THR A 175 4.46 25.57 13.56
N GLU A 176 5.77 25.68 13.84
CA GLU A 176 6.33 25.50 15.19
C GLU A 176 5.60 26.34 16.26
N GLU A 177 5.24 27.60 15.96
CA GLU A 177 4.46 28.45 16.86
C GLU A 177 3.10 27.84 17.23
N MET A 178 2.37 27.31 16.25
CA MET A 178 1.10 26.61 16.49
C MET A 178 1.30 25.34 17.32
N GLN A 179 2.37 24.59 17.07
CA GLN A 179 2.71 23.40 17.85
C GLN A 179 3.02 23.75 19.31
N ARG A 180 3.81 24.80 19.56
CA ARG A 180 4.11 25.28 20.91
C ARG A 180 2.86 25.77 21.64
N ARG A 181 1.96 26.47 20.94
CA ARG A 181 0.67 26.85 21.50
C ARG A 181 -0.19 25.64 21.90
N MET A 182 -0.15 24.55 21.12
CA MET A 182 -0.85 23.31 21.48
C MET A 182 -0.27 22.68 22.76
N VAL A 183 1.05 22.73 22.95
CA VAL A 183 1.71 22.28 24.18
C VAL A 183 1.29 23.14 25.38
N GLU A 184 1.27 24.46 25.23
CA GLU A 184 0.86 25.39 26.30
C GLU A 184 -0.58 25.15 26.78
N LEU A 185 -1.47 24.78 25.86
CA LEU A 185 -2.86 24.44 26.17
C LEU A 185 -3.03 23.04 26.80
N SER A 186 -1.97 22.24 26.87
CA SER A 186 -1.96 20.89 27.43
C SER A 186 -0.87 20.76 28.51
N PRO A 187 -1.03 21.45 29.66
CA PRO A 187 -0.02 21.46 30.71
C PRO A 187 0.29 20.05 31.22
N GLY A 188 1.56 19.80 31.53
CA GLY A 188 2.06 18.49 31.98
C GLY A 188 2.54 17.56 30.86
N ALA A 189 2.49 18.00 29.59
CA ALA A 189 3.10 17.27 28.49
C ALA A 189 4.63 17.50 28.44
N ASP A 190 5.38 16.41 28.30
CA ASP A 190 6.79 16.48 27.89
C ASP A 190 6.86 16.90 26.41
N VAL A 191 7.95 17.59 26.02
CA VAL A 191 8.15 18.05 24.65
C VAL A 191 9.43 17.49 24.09
N GLU A 192 9.36 16.92 22.89
CA GLU A 192 10.52 16.47 22.12
C GLU A 192 10.55 17.18 20.77
N GLU A 193 11.73 17.61 20.32
CA GLU A 193 11.87 18.33 19.05
C GLU A 193 12.62 17.49 18.02
N VAL A 194 12.09 17.43 16.80
CA VAL A 194 12.70 16.71 15.68
C VAL A 194 13.04 17.72 14.58
N ALA A 195 14.34 17.98 14.42
CA ALA A 195 14.84 18.93 13.45
C ALA A 195 14.70 18.38 12.02
N GLY A 196 14.14 19.18 11.12
CA GLY A 196 13.95 18.79 9.72
C GLY A 196 12.86 17.74 9.50
N ALA A 197 12.05 17.40 10.51
CA ALA A 197 10.82 16.65 10.31
C ALA A 197 9.73 17.57 9.76
N ASP A 198 9.08 17.13 8.67
CA ASP A 198 7.83 17.69 8.17
C ASP A 198 6.63 17.18 9.00
N HIS A 199 5.42 17.42 8.51
CA HIS A 199 4.20 16.95 9.18
C HIS A 199 4.17 15.42 9.36
N MET A 200 4.76 14.70 8.42
CA MET A 200 4.88 13.25 8.43
C MET A 200 6.20 12.83 9.06
N ALA A 201 6.45 13.28 10.30
CA ALA A 201 7.70 13.02 11.03
C ALA A 201 8.09 11.52 11.08
N MET A 202 7.10 10.62 11.08
CA MET A 202 7.28 9.18 11.05
C MET A 202 7.81 8.62 9.71
N LEU A 203 7.76 9.41 8.63
CA LEU A 203 8.24 9.07 7.28
C LEU A 203 9.43 9.92 6.84
N SER A 204 9.48 11.21 7.18
CA SER A 204 10.63 12.08 6.88
C SER A 204 11.83 11.79 7.78
N LYS A 205 11.58 11.43 9.05
CA LYS A 205 12.61 11.13 10.06
C LYS A 205 12.40 9.79 10.77
N PRO A 206 12.23 8.68 10.03
CA PRO A 206 11.88 7.39 10.61
C PRO A 206 13.03 6.85 11.45
N THR A 207 14.28 7.07 11.04
CA THR A 207 15.49 6.51 11.66
C THR A 207 16.16 7.44 12.66
N GLU A 208 15.69 8.68 12.80
CA GLU A 208 16.18 9.52 13.88
C GLU A 208 15.79 8.86 15.19
N GLN A 209 16.79 8.23 15.81
CA GLN A 209 16.69 7.47 17.05
C GLN A 209 15.90 8.23 18.11
N LYS A 210 15.81 9.55 18.07
CA LYS A 210 15.00 10.34 18.98
C LYS A 210 13.50 10.08 18.95
N VAL A 211 12.87 9.56 17.90
CA VAL A 211 11.42 9.25 17.96
C VAL A 211 11.22 7.84 18.51
N THR A 212 11.88 6.86 17.91
CA THR A 212 11.80 5.44 18.29
C THR A 212 12.52 5.15 19.62
N MET A 213 13.78 5.56 19.81
CA MET A 213 14.50 5.39 21.08
C MET A 213 13.93 6.25 22.20
N TRP A 214 13.24 7.35 21.93
CA TRP A 214 12.58 8.11 23.00
C TRP A 214 11.34 7.38 23.51
N MET A 215 10.49 6.88 22.59
CA MET A 215 9.38 5.97 22.88
C MET A 215 9.85 4.80 23.77
N ILE A 216 11.08 4.34 23.55
CA ILE A 216 11.74 3.26 24.30
C ILE A 216 12.33 3.74 25.64
N ASN A 217 13.12 4.84 25.65
CA ASN A 217 14.00 5.25 26.75
C ASN A 217 13.31 6.05 27.87
N LYS A 218 12.33 6.92 27.57
CA LYS A 218 11.75 7.81 28.62
C LYS A 218 10.70 7.12 29.50
N HIS A 219 10.18 5.98 29.03
CA HIS A 219 9.18 5.19 29.75
C HIS A 219 9.67 3.78 30.11
N GLY A 220 10.87 3.35 29.69
CA GLY A 220 11.38 1.98 29.84
C GLY A 220 12.67 1.97 30.65
N GLY A 221 12.69 1.26 31.78
CA GLY A 221 13.90 1.10 32.58
C GLY A 221 15.03 0.46 31.77
N LYS A 222 16.24 1.03 31.94
CA LYS A 222 17.59 0.63 31.51
C LYS A 222 17.75 -0.04 30.12
N ALA A 223 18.46 0.68 29.25
CA ALA A 223 18.97 0.21 27.96
C ALA A 223 19.83 -1.06 28.05
N PRO A 224 19.80 -1.96 27.04
CA PRO A 224 20.87 -2.92 26.82
C PRO A 224 22.10 -2.22 26.23
N VAL A 225 23.26 -2.80 26.55
CA VAL A 225 24.61 -2.35 26.23
C VAL A 225 24.83 -2.18 24.72
N GLN A 226 25.43 -1.06 24.33
CA GLN A 226 25.95 -0.82 22.99
C GLN A 226 26.98 -1.90 22.61
N THR A 227 26.69 -2.71 21.60
CA THR A 227 27.74 -3.39 20.84
C THR A 227 28.15 -2.50 19.68
N LYS A 228 29.40 -2.02 19.73
CA LYS A 228 30.02 -1.25 18.64
C LYS A 228 30.14 -2.15 17.40
N GLY A 229 29.29 -1.91 16.40
CA GLY A 229 29.59 -2.25 15.01
C GLY A 229 30.59 -1.23 14.43
N PRO A 230 31.36 -1.58 13.39
CA PRO A 230 32.49 -0.78 12.95
C PRO A 230 32.04 0.56 12.35
N SER A 231 32.78 1.61 12.70
CA SER A 231 32.65 2.94 12.14
C SER A 231 33.01 2.92 10.66
N ILE A 232 32.08 3.33 9.80
CA ILE A 232 32.39 3.68 8.42
C ILE A 232 32.72 5.17 8.44
N ASP A 233 34.00 5.48 8.21
CA ASP A 233 34.50 6.84 8.13
C ASP A 233 33.79 7.61 7.02
N ARG A 234 33.20 8.74 7.42
CA ARG A 234 32.83 9.84 6.54
C ARG A 234 34.07 10.70 6.34
N GLU A 235 34.68 10.64 5.17
CA GLU A 235 35.17 11.81 4.44
C GLU A 235 35.71 11.38 3.07
N LEU A 236 35.07 11.88 2.01
CA LEU A 236 35.74 12.75 1.03
C LEU A 236 34.66 13.42 0.17
N CYS A 237 34.50 14.71 0.44
CA CYS A 237 33.78 15.66 -0.38
C CYS A 237 34.40 15.70 -1.78
N GLY A 238 33.70 15.18 -2.78
CA GLY A 238 34.00 15.38 -4.20
C GLY A 238 33.07 16.45 -4.77
N SER A 239 33.65 17.52 -5.30
CA SER A 239 33.00 18.63 -6.02
C SER A 239 31.99 18.15 -7.09
N PRO A 240 30.97 18.96 -7.43
CA PRO A 240 29.91 18.58 -8.35
C PRO A 240 30.48 18.31 -9.75
N ARG A 241 30.57 17.04 -10.14
CA ARG A 241 30.70 16.68 -11.56
C ARG A 241 29.34 16.91 -12.20
N GLN A 242 29.37 17.70 -13.27
CA GLN A 242 28.24 18.00 -14.13
C GLN A 242 27.45 16.72 -14.42
N ARG A 243 26.15 16.75 -14.11
CA ARG A 243 25.20 15.74 -14.58
C ARG A 243 25.11 15.93 -16.09
N GLU A 244 25.81 15.10 -16.85
CA GLU A 244 25.40 14.83 -18.21
C GLU A 244 24.05 14.10 -18.10
N ALA A 245 22.98 14.82 -18.46
CA ALA A 245 21.71 14.19 -18.75
C ALA A 245 21.99 13.19 -19.88
N MET A 246 21.87 11.91 -19.57
CA MET A 246 21.80 10.88 -20.61
C MET A 246 20.48 11.15 -21.33
N GLU A 247 20.55 11.79 -22.51
CA GLU A 247 19.42 11.87 -23.43
C GLU A 247 19.08 10.42 -23.85
N VAL A 248 18.16 9.80 -23.14
CA VAL A 248 17.49 8.59 -23.61
C VAL A 248 16.49 9.06 -24.64
N GLY A 249 16.85 8.95 -25.93
CA GLY A 249 16.06 9.39 -27.08
C GLY A 249 14.79 8.56 -27.35
N GLY A 250 13.97 8.31 -26.32
CA GLY A 250 12.62 7.73 -26.44
C GLY A 250 11.58 8.75 -25.96
N GLY A 251 10.52 8.97 -26.74
CA GLY A 251 9.43 9.85 -26.34
C GLY A 251 8.76 9.39 -25.03
N GLU A 252 8.05 10.31 -24.37
CA GLU A 252 7.21 10.01 -23.20
C GLU A 252 6.26 8.84 -23.51
N LYS A 253 6.10 7.93 -22.55
CA LYS A 253 5.22 6.75 -22.64
C LYS A 253 4.31 6.70 -21.43
N HIS A 254 3.17 6.02 -21.56
CA HIS A 254 2.20 5.86 -20.48
C HIS A 254 2.17 4.40 -20.01
N PHE A 255 2.64 4.17 -18.79
CA PHE A 255 2.61 2.88 -18.12
C PHE A 255 1.35 2.72 -17.27
N VAL A 256 0.68 1.58 -17.42
CA VAL A 256 -0.43 1.19 -16.53
C VAL A 256 0.02 -0.02 -15.72
N LEU A 257 0.10 0.14 -14.40
CA LEU A 257 0.64 -0.86 -13.48
C LEU A 257 -0.51 -1.58 -12.75
N VAL A 258 -0.53 -2.91 -12.85
CA VAL A 258 -1.61 -3.77 -12.37
C VAL A 258 -1.06 -4.79 -11.38
N HIS A 259 -1.55 -4.72 -10.14
CA HIS A 259 -1.05 -5.52 -9.02
C HIS A 259 -1.55 -6.98 -9.06
N GLY A 260 -0.90 -7.83 -8.25
CA GLY A 260 -1.29 -9.22 -8.02
C GLY A 260 -2.43 -9.40 -7.02
N LEU A 261 -2.79 -10.66 -6.75
CA LEU A 261 -3.84 -11.03 -5.79
C LEU A 261 -3.54 -10.45 -4.40
N CYS A 262 -4.57 -9.96 -3.70
CA CYS A 262 -4.49 -9.37 -2.35
C CYS A 262 -3.71 -8.05 -2.22
N LEU A 263 -3.05 -7.59 -3.28
CA LEU A 263 -2.28 -6.36 -3.30
C LEU A 263 -3.15 -5.15 -3.71
N GLY A 264 -2.52 -4.04 -4.03
CA GLY A 264 -3.12 -2.82 -4.55
C GLY A 264 -2.09 -2.01 -5.34
N ALA A 265 -2.50 -0.86 -5.87
CA ALA A 265 -1.66 0.12 -6.56
C ALA A 265 -0.42 0.48 -5.73
N TRP A 266 -0.59 0.56 -4.40
CA TRP A 266 0.47 0.82 -3.42
C TRP A 266 1.70 -0.06 -3.57
N SER A 267 1.57 -1.29 -4.08
CA SER A 267 2.71 -2.20 -4.27
C SER A 267 3.72 -1.65 -5.30
N TRP A 268 3.28 -0.78 -6.21
CA TRP A 268 4.09 -0.21 -7.27
C TRP A 268 4.80 1.10 -6.90
N TYR A 269 4.64 1.61 -5.67
CA TYR A 269 5.04 2.99 -5.31
C TYR A 269 6.48 3.36 -5.70
N LYS A 270 7.45 2.45 -5.51
CA LYS A 270 8.86 2.67 -5.90
C LYS A 270 9.06 2.70 -7.41
N VAL A 271 8.43 1.78 -8.14
CA VAL A 271 8.54 1.70 -9.61
C VAL A 271 7.81 2.86 -10.27
N ALA A 272 6.64 3.25 -9.76
CA ALA A 272 5.92 4.43 -10.20
C ALA A 272 6.78 5.69 -10.03
N THR A 273 7.35 5.89 -8.83
CA THR A 273 8.28 6.99 -8.55
C THR A 273 9.46 7.00 -9.53
N ALA A 274 10.05 5.83 -9.82
CA ALA A 274 11.19 5.71 -10.72
C ALA A 274 10.84 6.02 -12.18
N LEU A 275 9.69 5.53 -12.66
CA LEU A 275 9.20 5.79 -14.02
C LEU A 275 8.81 7.26 -14.23
N GLU A 276 8.14 7.88 -13.25
CA GLU A 276 7.84 9.31 -13.27
C GLU A 276 9.12 10.15 -13.26
N SER A 277 10.11 9.77 -12.43
CA SER A 277 11.42 10.42 -12.41
C SER A 277 12.19 10.28 -13.72
N ALA A 278 11.93 9.22 -14.48
CA ALA A 278 12.45 9.01 -15.83
C ALA A 278 11.67 9.78 -16.91
N GLY A 279 10.63 10.54 -16.54
CA GLY A 279 9.86 11.39 -17.44
C GLY A 279 8.68 10.68 -18.13
N HIS A 280 8.22 9.54 -17.62
CA HIS A 280 7.07 8.83 -18.16
C HIS A 280 5.78 9.10 -17.37
N ARG A 281 4.63 8.96 -18.03
CA ARG A 281 3.32 8.93 -17.37
C ARG A 281 3.09 7.57 -16.73
N VAL A 282 2.57 7.55 -15.52
CA VAL A 282 2.27 6.31 -14.79
C VAL A 282 0.83 6.34 -14.28
N THR A 283 0.15 5.20 -14.34
CA THR A 283 -1.12 4.97 -13.67
C THR A 283 -1.08 3.62 -12.98
N ALA A 284 -0.83 3.62 -11.67
CA ALA A 284 -1.00 2.43 -10.84
C ALA A 284 -2.46 2.32 -10.41
N LEU A 285 -3.09 1.17 -10.67
CA LEU A 285 -4.53 0.99 -10.46
C LEU A 285 -4.79 0.07 -9.28
N ASP A 286 -5.79 0.42 -8.46
CA ASP A 286 -6.44 -0.54 -7.59
C ASP A 286 -7.55 -1.24 -8.37
N LEU A 287 -7.44 -2.57 -8.54
CA LEU A 287 -8.54 -3.39 -9.04
C LEU A 287 -9.68 -3.42 -8.02
N ALA A 288 -10.88 -3.85 -8.44
CA ALA A 288 -12.03 -3.78 -7.55
C ALA A 288 -11.78 -4.60 -6.26
N ALA A 289 -12.17 -4.02 -5.12
CA ALA A 289 -11.94 -4.55 -3.78
C ALA A 289 -10.45 -4.77 -3.38
N SER A 290 -9.52 -4.13 -4.08
CA SER A 290 -8.08 -4.16 -3.81
C SER A 290 -7.59 -2.79 -3.33
N GLY A 291 -6.44 -2.74 -2.64
CA GLY A 291 -5.86 -1.51 -2.08
C GLY A 291 -6.89 -0.53 -1.48
N ALA A 292 -6.90 0.71 -1.95
CA ALA A 292 -7.81 1.77 -1.51
C ALA A 292 -9.17 1.79 -2.22
N HIS A 293 -9.45 0.84 -3.14
CA HIS A 293 -10.72 0.75 -3.86
C HIS A 293 -11.90 0.61 -2.87
N PRO A 294 -12.99 1.37 -3.04
CA PRO A 294 -14.08 1.43 -2.06
C PRO A 294 -14.94 0.17 -1.98
N ALA A 295 -15.03 -0.61 -3.07
CA ALA A 295 -15.79 -1.86 -3.09
C ALA A 295 -15.25 -2.87 -2.07
N ARG A 296 -16.16 -3.66 -1.51
CA ARG A 296 -15.83 -4.83 -0.68
C ARG A 296 -15.79 -6.10 -1.53
N LEU A 297 -15.10 -7.13 -1.05
CA LEU A 297 -14.90 -8.34 -1.84
C LEU A 297 -16.21 -9.01 -2.25
N GLN A 298 -17.19 -9.08 -1.34
CA GLN A 298 -18.51 -9.64 -1.61
C GLN A 298 -19.34 -8.83 -2.61
N GLU A 299 -18.97 -7.59 -2.89
CA GLU A 299 -19.66 -6.74 -3.86
C GLU A 299 -19.17 -7.00 -5.29
N VAL A 300 -17.98 -7.59 -5.45
CA VAL A 300 -17.38 -7.92 -6.76
C VAL A 300 -17.79 -9.33 -7.17
N ARG A 301 -18.67 -9.42 -8.17
CA ARG A 301 -19.37 -10.65 -8.54
C ARG A 301 -18.76 -11.38 -9.73
N SER A 302 -17.88 -10.73 -10.48
CA SER A 302 -17.22 -11.34 -11.65
C SER A 302 -15.77 -10.90 -11.81
N PHE A 303 -15.02 -11.67 -12.61
CA PHE A 303 -13.65 -11.32 -12.98
C PHE A 303 -13.59 -10.03 -13.83
N GLU A 304 -14.62 -9.77 -14.63
CA GLU A 304 -14.73 -8.53 -15.40
C GLU A 304 -14.97 -7.32 -14.50
N GLU A 305 -15.81 -7.44 -13.47
CA GLU A 305 -15.98 -6.40 -12.44
C GLU A 305 -14.69 -6.17 -11.66
N TYR A 306 -13.97 -7.23 -11.31
CA TYR A 306 -12.64 -7.14 -10.69
C TYR A 306 -11.66 -6.33 -11.55
N SER A 307 -11.63 -6.63 -12.85
CA SER A 307 -10.74 -6.00 -13.83
C SER A 307 -11.23 -4.64 -14.34
N ARG A 308 -12.43 -4.19 -13.93
CA ARG A 308 -13.09 -3.00 -14.47
C ARG A 308 -12.24 -1.72 -14.39
N PRO A 309 -11.53 -1.41 -13.28
CA PRO A 309 -10.66 -0.24 -13.23
C PRO A 309 -9.60 -0.21 -14.33
N LEU A 310 -9.02 -1.36 -14.68
CA LEU A 310 -8.09 -1.49 -15.80
C LEU A 310 -8.79 -1.30 -17.15
N LEU A 311 -9.92 -1.97 -17.35
CA LEU A 311 -10.66 -1.90 -18.62
C LEU A 311 -11.11 -0.47 -18.92
N ASP A 312 -11.61 0.25 -17.91
CA ASP A 312 -12.04 1.63 -18.04
C ASP A 312 -10.85 2.56 -18.31
N ALA A 313 -9.71 2.37 -17.65
CA ALA A 313 -8.49 3.15 -17.90
C ALA A 313 -7.95 2.96 -19.33
N VAL A 314 -7.91 1.72 -19.84
CA VAL A 314 -7.48 1.43 -21.22
C VAL A 314 -8.49 1.99 -22.22
N ALA A 315 -9.79 1.86 -21.95
CA ALA A 315 -10.83 2.41 -22.81
C ALA A 315 -10.75 3.94 -22.91
N ALA A 316 -10.45 4.62 -21.80
CA ALA A 316 -10.35 6.07 -21.70
C ALA A 316 -9.07 6.67 -22.32
N ALA A 317 -8.05 5.85 -22.65
CA ALA A 317 -6.84 6.35 -23.29
C ALA A 317 -7.16 7.03 -24.64
N PRO A 318 -6.58 8.19 -24.96
CA PRO A 318 -6.84 8.90 -26.21
C PRO A 318 -6.58 8.03 -27.45
N ASP A 319 -7.31 8.30 -28.53
CA ASP A 319 -7.04 7.60 -29.80
C ASP A 319 -5.65 7.99 -30.32
N GLY A 320 -4.83 6.97 -30.59
CA GLY A 320 -3.42 7.13 -30.97
C GLY A 320 -2.44 6.93 -29.81
N ASP A 321 -2.87 7.07 -28.56
CA ASP A 321 -2.06 6.72 -27.39
C ASP A 321 -2.07 5.20 -27.20
N ARG A 322 -0.89 4.58 -27.22
CA ARG A 322 -0.71 3.15 -26.92
C ARG A 322 -0.02 2.99 -25.57
N LEU A 323 -0.66 2.22 -24.70
CA LEU A 323 -0.25 2.01 -23.32
C LEU A 323 0.75 0.86 -23.20
N VAL A 324 1.69 0.98 -22.26
CA VAL A 324 2.49 -0.15 -21.79
C VAL A 324 1.79 -0.72 -20.56
N LEU A 325 1.16 -1.89 -20.71
CA LEU A 325 0.48 -2.56 -19.59
C LEU A 325 1.48 -3.44 -18.85
N VAL A 326 1.58 -3.31 -17.53
CA VAL A 326 2.47 -4.11 -16.68
C VAL A 326 1.65 -4.81 -15.63
N GLY A 327 1.61 -6.15 -15.67
CA GLY A 327 0.85 -6.98 -14.75
C GLY A 327 1.76 -7.84 -13.91
N HIS A 328 1.57 -7.82 -12.60
CA HIS A 328 2.28 -8.69 -11.66
C HIS A 328 1.40 -9.85 -11.19
N SER A 329 1.96 -11.05 -11.07
CA SER A 329 1.26 -12.22 -10.50
C SER A 329 -0.12 -12.41 -11.14
N HIS A 330 -1.20 -12.47 -10.33
CA HIS A 330 -2.58 -12.60 -10.83
C HIS A 330 -3.03 -11.44 -11.73
N GLY A 331 -2.42 -10.25 -11.64
CA GLY A 331 -2.73 -9.11 -12.51
C GLY A 331 -2.49 -9.39 -14.00
N GLY A 332 -1.65 -10.38 -14.33
CA GLY A 332 -1.49 -10.87 -15.69
C GLY A 332 -2.80 -11.43 -16.31
N ALA A 333 -3.70 -11.97 -15.51
CA ALA A 333 -5.03 -12.39 -15.98
C ALA A 333 -5.87 -11.18 -16.45
N SER A 334 -5.83 -10.07 -15.71
CA SER A 334 -6.55 -8.84 -16.08
C SER A 334 -5.93 -8.17 -17.30
N LEU A 335 -4.60 -8.25 -17.47
CA LEU A 335 -3.91 -7.87 -18.70
C LEU A 335 -4.44 -8.66 -19.90
N ALA A 336 -4.56 -9.98 -19.79
CA ALA A 336 -5.07 -10.81 -20.88
C ALA A 336 -6.46 -10.38 -21.34
N LEU A 337 -7.37 -10.07 -20.40
CA LEU A 337 -8.70 -9.55 -20.71
C LEU A 337 -8.63 -8.16 -21.39
N ALA A 338 -7.80 -7.25 -20.89
CA ALA A 338 -7.63 -5.92 -21.47
C ALA A 338 -7.04 -5.98 -22.90
N MET A 339 -6.07 -6.87 -23.13
CA MET A 339 -5.47 -7.11 -24.45
C MET A 339 -6.47 -7.71 -25.44
N GLU A 340 -7.36 -8.60 -24.98
CA GLU A 340 -8.42 -9.16 -25.82
C GLU A 340 -9.45 -8.09 -26.21
N ARG A 341 -9.81 -7.21 -25.29
CA ARG A 341 -10.82 -6.15 -25.51
C ARG A 341 -10.28 -4.94 -26.28
N PHE A 342 -9.02 -4.57 -26.05
CA PHE A 342 -8.42 -3.33 -26.55
C PHE A 342 -7.03 -3.53 -27.18
N PRO A 343 -6.83 -4.49 -28.09
CA PRO A 343 -5.49 -4.84 -28.59
C PRO A 343 -4.75 -3.66 -29.26
N ARG A 344 -5.51 -2.74 -29.89
CA ARG A 344 -4.95 -1.57 -30.58
C ARG A 344 -4.46 -0.45 -29.63
N LYS A 345 -4.94 -0.44 -28.38
CA LYS A 345 -4.54 0.55 -27.36
C LYS A 345 -3.33 0.09 -26.53
N VAL A 346 -2.78 -1.09 -26.81
CA VAL A 346 -1.65 -1.65 -26.06
C VAL A 346 -0.42 -1.70 -26.96
N ALA A 347 0.64 -0.97 -26.58
CA ALA A 347 1.94 -1.00 -27.26
C ALA A 347 2.65 -2.33 -26.97
N ALA A 348 2.74 -2.66 -25.68
CA ALA A 348 3.28 -3.92 -25.17
C ALA A 348 2.61 -4.28 -23.84
N ALA A 349 2.54 -5.59 -23.56
CA ALA A 349 2.11 -6.15 -22.29
C ALA A 349 3.30 -6.84 -21.62
N VAL A 350 3.63 -6.41 -20.39
CA VAL A 350 4.74 -6.91 -19.58
C VAL A 350 4.18 -7.72 -18.42
N PHE A 351 4.54 -9.00 -18.38
CA PHE A 351 4.12 -9.97 -17.36
C PHE A 351 5.26 -10.17 -16.38
N VAL A 352 5.18 -9.55 -15.19
CA VAL A 352 6.23 -9.61 -14.16
C VAL A 352 5.89 -10.72 -13.18
N ASP A 353 6.58 -11.85 -13.29
CA ASP A 353 6.31 -13.06 -12.50
C ASP A 353 4.79 -13.35 -12.41
N ALA A 354 4.14 -13.34 -13.57
CA ALA A 354 2.69 -13.20 -13.69
C ALA A 354 2.01 -14.37 -14.40
N ALA A 355 0.69 -14.46 -14.22
CA ALA A 355 -0.17 -15.33 -15.00
C ALA A 355 -0.16 -14.87 -16.47
N MET A 356 0.30 -15.73 -17.38
CA MET A 356 0.31 -15.45 -18.82
C MET A 356 -0.41 -16.58 -19.58
N PRO A 357 -1.74 -16.47 -19.79
CA PRO A 357 -2.50 -17.48 -20.54
C PRO A 357 -2.08 -17.46 -22.02
N TRP A 358 -2.54 -18.44 -22.81
CA TRP A 358 -2.25 -18.51 -24.24
C TRP A 358 -3.53 -18.76 -25.04
N VAL A 359 -3.50 -18.37 -26.32
CA VAL A 359 -4.63 -18.50 -27.25
C VAL A 359 -5.14 -19.94 -27.29
N GLY A 360 -6.47 -20.10 -27.28
CA GLY A 360 -7.13 -21.41 -27.28
C GLY A 360 -7.16 -22.11 -25.93
N LYS A 361 -6.84 -21.40 -24.84
CA LYS A 361 -7.08 -21.83 -23.46
C LYS A 361 -7.77 -20.73 -22.67
N HIS A 362 -8.54 -21.15 -21.68
CA HIS A 362 -9.18 -20.25 -20.74
C HIS A 362 -8.16 -19.59 -19.81
N ILE A 363 -8.44 -18.37 -19.33
CA ILE A 363 -7.48 -17.57 -18.53
C ILE A 363 -7.02 -18.33 -17.27
N GLY A 364 -7.95 -19.06 -16.62
CA GLY A 364 -7.68 -19.85 -15.42
C GLY A 364 -6.67 -20.99 -15.59
N VAL A 365 -6.30 -21.36 -16.82
CA VAL A 365 -5.34 -22.45 -17.09
C VAL A 365 -3.99 -22.24 -16.40
N THR A 366 -3.60 -20.97 -16.23
CA THR A 366 -2.34 -20.58 -15.60
C THR A 366 -2.35 -20.88 -14.11
N THR A 367 -3.43 -20.52 -13.41
CA THR A 367 -3.64 -20.83 -11.99
C THR A 367 -3.72 -22.34 -11.77
N GLU A 368 -4.45 -23.07 -12.61
CA GLU A 368 -4.50 -24.53 -12.52
C GLU A 368 -3.13 -25.17 -12.73
N GLY A 369 -2.38 -24.71 -13.73
CA GLY A 369 -1.03 -25.18 -14.02
C GLY A 369 -0.06 -24.90 -12.87
N PHE A 370 -0.15 -23.70 -12.29
CA PHE A 370 0.61 -23.33 -11.10
C PHE A 370 0.28 -24.24 -9.92
N MET A 371 -1.01 -24.42 -9.60
CA MET A 371 -1.45 -25.29 -8.51
C MET A 371 -1.01 -26.73 -8.73
N LYS A 372 -1.14 -27.28 -9.95
CA LYS A 372 -0.69 -28.65 -10.28
C LYS A 372 0.82 -28.82 -10.10
N LYS A 373 1.62 -27.84 -10.53
CA LYS A 373 3.10 -27.86 -10.42
C LYS A 373 3.58 -27.58 -8.99
N ALA A 374 2.82 -26.81 -8.21
CA ALA A 374 3.17 -26.38 -6.86
C ALA A 374 2.58 -27.24 -5.72
N ALA A 375 1.54 -28.06 -6.00
CA ALA A 375 0.87 -28.94 -5.03
C ALA A 375 1.80 -29.95 -4.34
N SER A 376 3.04 -30.14 -4.84
CA SER A 376 4.06 -30.97 -4.20
C SER A 376 4.75 -30.32 -2.98
N LYS A 377 4.48 -29.04 -2.63
CA LYS A 377 5.31 -28.27 -1.67
C LYS A 377 4.58 -27.36 -0.65
N GLY A 378 3.35 -27.68 -0.21
CA GLY A 378 2.71 -26.94 0.91
C GLY A 378 2.61 -25.42 0.68
N LEU A 379 2.21 -25.03 -0.55
CA LEU A 379 2.46 -23.71 -1.14
C LEU A 379 1.83 -22.53 -0.40
N LEU A 380 0.64 -22.72 0.16
CA LEU A 380 -0.14 -21.65 0.77
C LEU A 380 0.30 -21.32 2.20
N MET A 381 1.21 -22.10 2.81
CA MET A 381 1.72 -21.87 4.17
C MET A 381 0.60 -21.56 5.17
N ASP A 382 0.53 -20.32 5.66
CA ASP A 382 -0.45 -19.81 6.62
C ASP A 382 -1.57 -18.96 5.98
N CYS A 383 -1.66 -18.94 4.64
CA CYS A 383 -2.78 -18.34 3.93
C CYS A 383 -4.09 -19.08 4.26
N GLN A 384 -5.17 -18.32 4.40
CA GLN A 384 -6.49 -18.85 4.68
C GLN A 384 -7.36 -18.79 3.43
N ILE A 385 -8.12 -19.85 3.18
CA ILE A 385 -9.19 -19.86 2.18
C ILE A 385 -10.50 -19.64 2.93
N VAL A 386 -11.17 -18.53 2.65
CA VAL A 386 -12.43 -18.15 3.29
C VAL A 386 -13.56 -18.15 2.28
N ALA A 387 -14.75 -18.57 2.67
CA ALA A 387 -15.92 -18.53 1.80
C ALA A 387 -16.38 -17.08 1.59
N ILE A 388 -16.74 -16.73 0.36
CA ILE A 388 -17.40 -15.45 0.06
C ILE A 388 -18.89 -15.70 0.15
N THR A 389 -19.54 -15.10 1.15
CA THR A 389 -20.97 -15.19 1.39
C THR A 389 -21.67 -13.90 0.99
N ASP A 390 -22.94 -14.03 0.64
CA ASP A 390 -23.83 -12.89 0.49
C ASP A 390 -24.09 -12.37 1.90
N GLY A 391 -23.66 -11.14 2.20
CA GLY A 391 -23.72 -10.53 3.54
C GLY A 391 -25.13 -10.39 4.16
N THR A 392 -26.14 -11.10 3.66
CA THR A 392 -27.40 -11.38 4.35
C THR A 392 -27.13 -12.46 5.40
N GLY A 393 -27.04 -12.05 6.67
CA GLY A 393 -26.70 -12.94 7.79
C GLY A 393 -27.56 -14.22 7.83
N SER A 394 -26.92 -15.30 8.28
CA SER A 394 -27.49 -16.45 9.00
C SER A 394 -28.80 -17.09 8.52
N GLU A 395 -29.22 -16.96 7.26
CA GLU A 395 -30.29 -17.82 6.72
C GLU A 395 -29.68 -18.99 5.95
N GLU A 396 -30.06 -20.20 6.36
CA GLU A 396 -29.84 -21.46 5.63
C GLU A 396 -30.40 -21.29 4.21
N GLY A 397 -29.52 -20.90 3.27
CA GLY A 397 -29.91 -20.52 1.91
C GLY A 397 -28.95 -19.57 1.20
N ALA A 398 -28.05 -18.88 1.92
CA ALA A 398 -27.00 -18.05 1.30
C ALA A 398 -25.97 -18.94 0.58
N GLY A 399 -26.10 -19.08 -0.75
CA GLY A 399 -25.18 -19.87 -1.57
C GLY A 399 -23.76 -19.33 -1.52
N GLN A 400 -22.78 -20.18 -1.23
CA GLN A 400 -21.36 -19.86 -1.35
C GLN A 400 -21.06 -19.43 -2.79
N ARG A 401 -20.60 -18.19 -3.00
CA ARG A 401 -20.36 -17.64 -4.35
C ARG A 401 -18.93 -17.81 -4.86
N GLY A 402 -18.03 -18.24 -3.99
CA GLY A 402 -16.63 -18.42 -4.30
C GLY A 402 -15.80 -18.47 -3.04
N THR A 403 -14.49 -18.37 -3.21
CA THR A 403 -13.52 -18.36 -2.13
C THR A 403 -12.59 -17.17 -2.27
N ALA A 404 -12.21 -16.60 -1.13
CA ALA A 404 -11.16 -15.60 -1.04
C ALA A 404 -9.92 -16.22 -0.41
N ILE A 405 -8.75 -15.72 -0.80
CA ILE A 405 -7.48 -16.02 -0.18
C ILE A 405 -7.10 -14.83 0.69
N VAL A 406 -6.80 -15.10 1.96
CA VAL A 406 -6.20 -14.15 2.89
C VAL A 406 -4.73 -14.54 3.04
N MET A 407 -3.81 -13.64 2.67
CA MET A 407 -2.39 -13.92 2.78
C MET A 407 -1.93 -13.88 4.22
N GLY A 408 -1.29 -14.96 4.67
CA GLY A 408 -0.71 -15.04 6.02
C GLY A 408 0.66 -14.37 6.12
N PRO A 409 1.09 -13.95 7.33
CA PRO A 409 2.39 -13.30 7.54
C PRO A 409 3.61 -14.16 7.15
N GLU A 410 3.58 -15.49 7.31
CA GLU A 410 4.72 -16.34 6.90
C GLU A 410 4.80 -16.48 5.38
N PHE A 411 3.65 -16.56 4.70
CA PHE A 411 3.59 -16.49 3.25
C PHE A 411 4.09 -15.14 2.71
N LEU A 412 3.73 -14.02 3.36
CA LEU A 412 4.24 -12.70 3.00
C LEU A 412 5.76 -12.60 3.20
N LYS A 413 6.30 -13.10 4.32
CA LYS A 413 7.77 -13.17 4.53
C LYS A 413 8.48 -13.92 3.42
N LYS A 414 7.88 -14.99 2.90
CA LYS A 414 8.41 -15.72 1.73
C LYS A 414 8.37 -14.87 0.46
N CYS A 415 7.28 -14.14 0.22
CA CYS A 415 7.13 -13.29 -0.97
C CYS A 415 8.06 -12.07 -0.99
N TYR A 416 8.35 -11.51 0.20
CA TYR A 416 9.14 -10.29 0.42
C TYR A 416 10.52 -10.60 1.01
N LYS A 417 11.07 -11.79 0.76
CA LYS A 417 12.29 -12.26 1.42
C LYS A 417 13.52 -11.41 1.10
N GLU A 418 13.64 -10.94 -0.13
CA GLU A 418 14.76 -10.11 -0.61
C GLU A 418 14.40 -8.61 -0.58
N SER A 419 13.16 -8.29 -0.19
CA SER A 419 12.66 -6.94 -0.03
C SER A 419 13.09 -6.34 1.31
N PRO A 420 13.23 -5.00 1.39
CA PRO A 420 13.40 -4.31 2.67
C PRO A 420 12.31 -4.68 3.70
N ALA A 421 12.69 -4.80 4.97
CA ALA A 421 11.77 -5.20 6.05
C ALA A 421 10.57 -4.24 6.22
N GLU A 422 10.75 -2.99 5.84
CA GLU A 422 9.69 -2.00 5.81
C GLU A 422 8.63 -2.30 4.74
N ASP A 423 9.01 -2.82 3.57
CA ASP A 423 8.04 -3.23 2.53
C ASP A 423 7.22 -4.44 2.95
N LEU A 424 7.84 -5.43 3.61
CA LEU A 424 7.10 -6.52 4.23
C LEU A 424 6.11 -5.98 5.27
N THR A 425 6.54 -5.02 6.10
CA THR A 425 5.67 -4.40 7.09
C THR A 425 4.51 -3.66 6.43
N LEU A 426 4.78 -2.89 5.39
CA LEU A 426 3.77 -2.19 4.60
C LEU A 426 2.76 -3.18 4.00
N ALA A 427 3.23 -4.29 3.43
CA ALA A 427 2.36 -5.33 2.90
C ALA A 427 1.46 -5.93 3.98
N THR A 428 1.99 -6.22 5.18
CA THR A 428 1.16 -6.74 6.30
C THR A 428 0.08 -5.76 6.77
N LEU A 429 0.23 -4.46 6.49
CA LEU A 429 -0.75 -3.43 6.83
C LEU A 429 -1.79 -3.21 5.72
N LEU A 430 -1.51 -3.63 4.48
CA LEU A 430 -2.31 -3.23 3.31
C LEU A 430 -2.92 -4.39 2.52
N VAL A 431 -2.50 -5.64 2.74
CA VAL A 431 -3.12 -6.77 2.03
C VAL A 431 -4.61 -6.89 2.37
N ARG A 432 -5.42 -7.14 1.35
CA ARG A 432 -6.86 -7.40 1.48
C ARG A 432 -7.17 -8.81 0.97
N PRO A 433 -8.26 -9.47 1.43
CA PRO A 433 -8.68 -10.75 0.86
C PRO A 433 -8.93 -10.63 -0.65
N GLY A 434 -8.39 -11.58 -1.44
CA GLY A 434 -8.51 -11.58 -2.89
C GLY A 434 -9.23 -12.83 -3.42
N ASN A 435 -10.04 -12.69 -4.47
CA ASN A 435 -10.67 -13.80 -5.17
C ASN A 435 -9.96 -14.03 -6.52
N GLN A 436 -9.65 -15.27 -6.86
CA GLN A 436 -9.05 -15.62 -8.16
C GLN A 436 -10.10 -15.84 -9.26
N PHE A 437 -11.39 -15.83 -8.90
CA PHE A 437 -12.53 -15.99 -9.80
C PHE A 437 -12.46 -17.27 -10.67
N MET A 438 -11.89 -18.35 -10.13
CA MET A 438 -11.66 -19.59 -10.88
C MET A 438 -12.94 -20.22 -11.44
N ASP A 439 -14.10 -19.95 -10.84
CA ASP A 439 -15.39 -20.44 -11.29
C ASP A 439 -16.14 -19.50 -12.24
N ASP A 440 -15.60 -18.31 -12.49
CA ASP A 440 -16.21 -17.30 -13.35
C ASP A 440 -16.23 -17.75 -14.83
N PRO A 441 -17.32 -17.52 -15.57
CA PRO A 441 -17.40 -17.88 -16.99
C PRO A 441 -16.28 -17.29 -17.85
N VAL A 442 -15.86 -16.04 -17.60
CA VAL A 442 -14.75 -15.39 -18.33
C VAL A 442 -13.43 -16.12 -18.07
N MET A 443 -13.23 -16.63 -16.86
CA MET A 443 -12.02 -17.38 -16.49
C MET A 443 -11.97 -18.80 -17.07
N LYS A 444 -13.14 -19.35 -17.46
CA LYS A 444 -13.33 -20.70 -18.01
C LYS A 444 -13.55 -20.75 -19.53
N ASP A 445 -13.77 -19.61 -20.18
CA ASP A 445 -14.00 -19.55 -21.63
C ASP A 445 -12.71 -19.77 -22.42
N GLU A 446 -12.57 -20.94 -23.04
CA GLU A 446 -11.41 -21.29 -23.89
C GLU A 446 -11.37 -20.52 -25.22
N ALA A 447 -12.51 -19.99 -25.67
CA ALA A 447 -12.61 -19.25 -26.93
C ALA A 447 -12.38 -17.74 -26.76
N LEU A 448 -12.32 -17.25 -25.51
CA LEU A 448 -12.21 -15.83 -25.21
C LEU A 448 -10.93 -15.20 -25.78
N LEU A 449 -9.77 -15.82 -25.58
CA LEU A 449 -8.49 -15.26 -26.03
C LEU A 449 -8.21 -15.65 -27.47
N THR A 450 -8.24 -14.67 -28.37
CA THR A 450 -8.11 -14.89 -29.81
C THR A 450 -6.72 -14.56 -30.33
N ALA A 451 -6.32 -15.20 -31.42
CA ALA A 451 -5.07 -14.85 -32.11
C ALA A 451 -5.11 -13.41 -32.67
N ALA A 452 -6.30 -12.95 -33.10
CA ALA A 452 -6.48 -11.63 -33.70
C ALA A 452 -6.39 -10.48 -32.69
N ASN A 453 -6.77 -10.70 -31.44
CA ASN A 453 -6.73 -9.67 -30.39
C ASN A 453 -5.60 -9.97 -29.39
N TYR A 454 -5.83 -10.81 -28.36
CA TYR A 454 -4.81 -11.13 -27.35
C TYR A 454 -3.49 -11.59 -27.98
N GLY A 455 -3.55 -12.46 -28.99
CA GLY A 455 -2.38 -12.96 -29.71
C GLY A 455 -1.58 -11.89 -30.45
N SER A 456 -2.23 -10.83 -30.92
CA SER A 456 -1.61 -9.76 -31.73
C SER A 456 -0.73 -8.81 -30.91
N VAL A 457 -1.02 -8.67 -29.61
CA VAL A 457 -0.29 -7.76 -28.71
C VAL A 457 1.09 -8.33 -28.38
N LYS A 458 2.12 -7.47 -28.41
CA LYS A 458 3.50 -7.81 -28.03
C LYS A 458 3.59 -8.14 -26.54
N LYS A 459 4.22 -9.26 -26.21
CA LYS A 459 4.33 -9.78 -24.85
C LYS A 459 5.79 -9.85 -24.44
N VAL A 460 6.08 -9.34 -23.25
CA VAL A 460 7.37 -9.50 -22.58
C VAL A 460 7.10 -10.15 -21.22
N PHE A 461 7.87 -11.15 -20.86
CA PHE A 461 7.79 -11.78 -19.55
C PHE A 461 9.07 -11.48 -18.77
N VAL A 462 8.92 -10.95 -17.56
CA VAL A 462 10.02 -10.64 -16.65
C VAL A 462 10.06 -11.71 -15.57
N VAL A 463 11.15 -12.47 -15.55
CA VAL A 463 11.39 -13.56 -14.60
C VAL A 463 12.06 -13.01 -13.35
N ALA A 464 11.46 -13.29 -12.19
CA ALA A 464 12.07 -13.02 -10.89
C ALA A 464 12.99 -14.19 -10.49
N LYS A 465 14.31 -13.97 -10.51
CA LYS A 465 15.31 -14.97 -10.13
C LYS A 465 15.77 -14.76 -8.70
N ALA A 466 15.09 -15.39 -7.74
CA ALA A 466 15.42 -15.25 -6.33
C ALA A 466 16.83 -15.81 -6.04
N ALA A 467 17.63 -15.09 -5.26
CA ALA A 467 19.02 -15.46 -4.93
C ALA A 467 19.16 -16.86 -4.26
N HIS A 468 18.06 -17.39 -3.70
CA HIS A 468 18.03 -18.63 -2.93
C HIS A 468 16.89 -19.61 -3.34
N GLY A 469 16.34 -19.50 -4.55
CA GLY A 469 15.28 -20.40 -5.04
C GLY A 469 13.99 -20.40 -4.23
N SER A 470 13.76 -19.33 -3.44
CA SER A 470 12.69 -19.24 -2.43
C SER A 470 11.48 -18.40 -2.85
N SER A 471 11.38 -18.03 -4.13
CA SER A 471 10.24 -17.27 -4.65
C SER A 471 8.92 -18.04 -4.47
N ALA A 472 7.82 -17.29 -4.34
CA ALA A 472 6.48 -17.87 -4.24
C ALA A 472 6.08 -18.64 -5.51
N SER A 473 6.58 -18.20 -6.67
CA SER A 473 6.54 -18.93 -7.95
C SER A 473 7.89 -19.59 -8.22
N ALA A 474 7.92 -20.88 -8.55
CA ALA A 474 9.15 -21.52 -8.97
C ALA A 474 9.58 -21.00 -10.35
N GLU A 475 10.88 -20.76 -10.57
CA GLU A 475 11.43 -20.36 -11.87
C GLU A 475 11.03 -21.32 -13.00
N GLU A 476 10.86 -22.60 -12.69
CA GLU A 476 10.34 -23.62 -13.62
C GLU A 476 8.91 -23.33 -14.09
N VAL A 477 8.06 -22.76 -13.23
CA VAL A 477 6.70 -22.35 -13.62
C VAL A 477 6.75 -21.12 -14.51
N GLN A 478 7.57 -20.13 -14.15
CA GLN A 478 7.74 -18.90 -14.94
C GLN A 478 8.27 -19.24 -16.35
N SER A 479 9.29 -20.08 -16.44
CA SER A 479 9.87 -20.56 -17.70
C SER A 479 8.87 -21.39 -18.52
N TRP A 480 8.04 -22.19 -17.86
CA TRP A 480 6.97 -22.94 -18.51
C TRP A 480 5.91 -22.01 -19.13
N LEU A 481 5.45 -20.99 -18.41
CA LEU A 481 4.46 -20.01 -18.90
C LEU A 481 4.98 -19.24 -20.12
N ALA A 482 6.27 -18.88 -20.09
CA ALA A 482 6.95 -18.27 -21.22
C ALA A 482 7.00 -19.20 -22.44
N ALA A 483 7.41 -20.45 -22.24
CA ALA A 483 7.54 -21.42 -23.33
C ALA A 483 6.20 -21.78 -23.98
N THR A 484 5.08 -21.68 -23.25
CA THR A 484 3.74 -21.94 -23.81
C THR A 484 3.15 -20.78 -24.60
N ASN A 485 3.82 -19.61 -24.64
CA ASN A 485 3.42 -18.43 -25.42
C ASN A 485 4.48 -18.07 -26.48
N PRO A 486 4.43 -18.66 -27.69
CA PRO A 486 5.40 -18.38 -28.75
C PRO A 486 5.48 -16.88 -29.08
N GLY A 487 6.71 -16.38 -29.25
CA GLY A 487 6.96 -14.96 -29.56
C GLY A 487 7.02 -14.03 -28.34
N THR A 488 6.95 -14.58 -27.13
CA THR A 488 7.20 -13.81 -25.89
C THR A 488 8.68 -13.49 -25.75
N GLU A 489 8.99 -12.22 -25.53
CA GLU A 489 10.35 -11.79 -25.17
C GLU A 489 10.59 -12.07 -23.67
N MET A 490 11.78 -12.58 -23.34
CA MET A 490 12.14 -12.88 -21.95
C MET A 490 13.14 -11.86 -21.41
N GLN A 491 12.87 -11.36 -20.21
CA GLN A 491 13.77 -10.53 -19.41
C GLN A 491 13.92 -11.17 -18.04
N GLU A 492 15.06 -10.96 -17.38
CA GLU A 492 15.34 -11.59 -16.10
C GLU A 492 15.89 -10.57 -15.12
N ILE A 493 15.45 -10.63 -13.86
CA ILE A 493 15.96 -9.78 -12.79
C ILE A 493 16.53 -10.68 -11.70
N ALA A 494 17.86 -10.69 -11.60
CA ALA A 494 18.60 -11.47 -10.62
C ALA A 494 18.46 -10.86 -9.21
N GLY A 495 18.27 -11.74 -8.22
CA GLY A 495 18.09 -11.36 -6.82
C GLY A 495 16.72 -10.76 -6.51
N ALA A 496 15.75 -10.85 -7.42
CA ALA A 496 14.38 -10.43 -7.16
C ALA A 496 13.59 -11.53 -6.43
N ASP A 497 12.83 -11.15 -5.41
CA ASP A 497 11.79 -12.00 -4.84
C ASP A 497 10.47 -11.89 -5.63
N HIS A 498 9.37 -12.43 -5.10
CA HIS A 498 8.07 -12.34 -5.78
C HIS A 498 7.61 -10.88 -5.93
N ALA A 499 7.90 -10.03 -4.93
CA ALA A 499 7.62 -8.61 -4.96
C ALA A 499 8.75 -7.85 -5.68
N VAL A 500 8.97 -8.15 -6.96
CA VAL A 500 10.05 -7.57 -7.80
C VAL A 500 10.07 -6.04 -7.74
N MET A 501 8.90 -5.42 -7.69
CA MET A 501 8.71 -3.97 -7.58
C MET A 501 9.19 -3.37 -6.24
N ASN A 502 9.41 -4.20 -5.21
CA ASN A 502 9.92 -3.79 -3.91
C ASN A 502 11.39 -4.18 -3.70
N SER A 503 11.78 -5.40 -4.11
CA SER A 503 13.15 -5.91 -3.98
C SER A 503 14.10 -5.32 -5.02
N LYS A 504 13.62 -5.07 -6.24
CA LYS A 504 14.40 -4.62 -7.41
C LYS A 504 13.71 -3.52 -8.22
N PRO A 505 13.28 -2.41 -7.59
CA PRO A 505 12.50 -1.37 -8.27
C PRO A 505 13.25 -0.66 -9.40
N ARG A 506 14.56 -0.42 -9.25
CA ARG A 506 15.36 0.28 -10.26
C ARG A 506 15.63 -0.60 -11.46
N GLU A 507 16.05 -1.83 -11.21
CA GLU A 507 16.27 -2.82 -12.27
C GLU A 507 14.98 -3.10 -13.04
N LEU A 508 13.83 -3.17 -12.35
CA LEU A 508 12.54 -3.31 -13.01
C LEU A 508 12.19 -2.06 -13.83
N CYS A 509 12.42 -0.86 -13.30
CA CYS A 509 12.23 0.39 -14.06
C CYS A 509 13.07 0.40 -15.34
N ASP A 510 14.37 0.07 -15.26
CA ASP A 510 15.27 0.04 -16.41
C ASP A 510 14.79 -0.95 -17.49
N VAL A 511 14.31 -2.13 -17.07
CA VAL A 511 13.70 -3.11 -17.97
C VAL A 511 12.45 -2.54 -18.64
N LEU A 512 11.56 -1.89 -17.88
CA LEU A 512 10.32 -1.32 -18.40
C LEU A 512 10.57 -0.17 -19.38
N VAL A 513 11.49 0.75 -19.07
CA VAL A 513 11.90 1.85 -19.96
C VAL A 513 12.54 1.28 -21.23
N GLY A 514 13.41 0.28 -21.08
CA GLY A 514 14.01 -0.42 -22.22
C GLY A 514 12.95 -1.04 -23.13
N ILE A 515 11.95 -1.72 -22.58
CA ILE A 515 10.82 -2.29 -23.34
C ILE A 515 10.03 -1.18 -24.05
N ALA A 516 9.67 -0.13 -23.33
CA ALA A 516 8.86 0.96 -23.87
C ALA A 516 9.55 1.73 -25.01
N SER A 517 10.89 1.77 -25.02
CA SER A 517 11.65 2.34 -26.13
C SER A 517 11.62 1.51 -27.43
N ARG A 518 11.29 0.21 -27.35
CA ARG A 518 11.25 -0.71 -28.50
C ARG A 518 9.86 -0.82 -29.13
N TYR A 519 8.81 -0.49 -28.39
CA TYR A 519 7.43 -0.70 -28.80
C TYR A 519 6.69 0.63 -28.81
N ASP A 520 6.27 1.05 -30.00
CA ASP A 520 5.51 2.28 -30.21
C ASP A 520 4.03 2.16 -29.89
#